data_AF-A0A4U9VE57-F1
#
_entry.id   AF-A0A4U9VE57-F1
#
_cell.length_a   1.000
_cell.length_b   1.000
_cell.length_c   1.000
_cell.angle_alpha   90.00
_cell.angle_beta   90.00
_cell.angle_gamma   90.00
#
_symmetry.space_group_name_H-M   'P 1'
#
loop_
_entity.id
_entity.type
_entity.pdbx_description
1 polymer ?
#
loop_
_entity_poly.entity_id
_entity_poly.type
_entity_poly.pdbx_seq_one_letter_code
_entity_poly.pdbx_strand_id
1 'polypeptide(L)' 'MYAQELIPGKVGMVSGLFFGFAFGMGGLGAAVLGYVADLTSIELVYQICAFLPLIGIITALLPNMEHNQQ' A
#
# COMPACT_ATOMS: atom_id res chain seq x y z
N MET A 1 -3.70 15.82 -4.92
CA MET A 1 -4.95 16.45 -5.39
C MET A 1 -4.92 16.70 -6.91
N TYR A 2 -4.50 15.70 -7.72
CA TYR A 2 -4.43 15.82 -9.19
C TYR A 2 -5.55 15.07 -9.93
N ALA A 3 -6.30 14.21 -9.24
CA ALA A 3 -7.40 13.43 -9.85
C ALA A 3 -8.73 14.20 -9.95
N GLN A 4 -8.84 15.37 -9.32
CA GLN A 4 -10.06 16.17 -9.28
C GLN A 4 -10.29 16.99 -10.55
N GLU A 5 -9.28 17.13 -11.42
CA GLU A 5 -9.38 17.93 -12.66
C GLU A 5 -9.56 17.11 -13.94
N LEU A 6 -9.18 15.83 -13.98
CA LEU A 6 -9.29 15.03 -15.22
C LEU A 6 -10.68 14.43 -15.48
N ILE A 7 -11.55 14.29 -14.46
CA ILE A 7 -12.93 13.79 -14.63
C ILE A 7 -13.87 14.47 -13.60
N PRO A 8 -14.43 15.66 -13.91
CA PRO A 8 -15.40 16.29 -13.03
C PRO A 8 -16.65 15.40 -12.94
N GLY A 9 -16.83 14.72 -11.81
CA GLY A 9 -18.03 13.91 -11.51
C GLY A 9 -17.81 12.48 -11.01
N LYS A 10 -16.60 11.89 -11.10
CA LYS A 10 -16.34 10.48 -10.67
C LYS A 10 -15.23 10.32 -9.63
N VAL A 11 -14.95 11.38 -8.86
CA VAL A 11 -13.93 11.38 -7.79
C VAL A 11 -14.19 10.28 -6.74
N GLY A 12 -15.45 10.01 -6.43
CA GLY A 12 -15.84 8.95 -5.49
C GLY A 12 -15.55 7.53 -5.98
N MET A 13 -15.65 7.28 -7.29
CA MET A 13 -15.38 5.95 -7.88
C MET A 13 -13.88 5.66 -7.89
N VAL A 14 -13.07 6.65 -8.28
CA VAL A 14 -11.60 6.57 -8.26
C VAL A 14 -11.12 6.40 -6.81
N SER A 15 -11.57 7.27 -5.91
CA SER A 15 -11.21 7.17 -4.48
C SER A 15 -11.64 5.84 -3.87
N GLY A 16 -12.86 5.36 -4.16
CA GLY A 16 -13.36 4.09 -3.67
C GLY A 16 -12.53 2.88 -4.15
N LEU A 17 -12.05 2.89 -5.39
CA LEU A 17 -11.15 1.86 -5.92
C LEU A 17 -9.78 1.89 -5.24
N PHE A 18 -9.17 3.07 -5.08
CA PHE A 18 -7.86 3.20 -4.42
C PHE A 18 -7.92 2.85 -2.94
N PHE A 19 -8.88 3.41 -2.19
CA PHE A 19 -9.05 3.09 -0.77
C PHE A 19 -9.46 1.63 -0.60
N GLY A 20 -10.40 1.12 -1.41
CA GLY A 20 -10.82 -0.28 -1.35
C GLY A 20 -9.68 -1.26 -1.62
N PHE A 21 -8.80 -0.96 -2.60
CA PHE A 21 -7.63 -1.76 -2.88
C PHE A 21 -6.58 -1.68 -1.76
N ALA A 22 -6.33 -0.49 -1.21
CA ALA A 22 -5.41 -0.31 -0.09
C ALA A 22 -5.85 -1.08 1.16
N PHE A 23 -7.13 -0.97 1.55
CA PHE A 23 -7.68 -1.74 2.67
C PHE A 23 -7.75 -3.24 2.36
N GLY A 24 -8.07 -3.63 1.14
CA GLY A 24 -8.09 -5.03 0.70
C GLY A 24 -6.72 -5.68 0.81
N MET A 25 -5.66 -5.04 0.28
CA MET A 25 -4.28 -5.52 0.43
C MET A 25 -3.82 -5.51 1.89
N GLY A 26 -4.20 -4.50 2.68
CA GLY A 26 -3.88 -4.45 4.11
C GLY A 26 -4.52 -5.60 4.89
N GLY A 27 -5.80 -5.90 4.64
CA GLY A 27 -6.50 -7.02 5.26
C GLY A 27 -5.96 -8.38 4.84
N LEU A 28 -5.65 -8.56 3.54
CA LEU A 28 -5.04 -9.79 3.04
C LEU A 28 -3.65 -10.00 3.66
N GLY A 29 -2.84 -8.95 3.71
CA GLY A 29 -1.52 -8.98 4.35
C GLY A 29 -1.61 -9.35 5.84
N ALA A 30 -2.57 -8.76 6.57
CA ALA A 30 -2.81 -9.10 7.97
C ALA A 30 -3.23 -10.56 8.17
N ALA A 31 -4.07 -11.11 7.30
CA ALA A 31 -4.48 -12.52 7.36
C ALA A 31 -3.31 -13.48 7.09
N VAL A 32 -2.50 -13.19 6.07
CA VAL A 32 -1.31 -13.99 5.74
C VAL A 32 -0.27 -13.91 6.86
N LEU A 33 0.04 -12.70 7.35
CA LEU A 33 1.00 -12.51 8.45
C LEU A 33 0.49 -13.12 9.75
N GLY A 34 -0.80 -13.05 10.03
CA GLY A 34 -1.42 -13.71 11.19
C GLY A 34 -1.28 -15.23 11.13
N TYR A 35 -1.53 -15.83 9.96
CA TYR A 35 -1.32 -17.26 9.75
C TYR A 35 0.15 -17.68 9.92
N VAL A 36 1.08 -16.87 9.41
CA VAL A 36 2.52 -17.09 9.60
C VAL A 36 2.93 -16.90 11.07
N ALA A 37 2.29 -15.99 11.81
CA ALA A 37 2.51 -15.78 13.24
C ALA A 37 2.15 -17.02 14.06
N ASP A 38 1.01 -17.66 13.75
CA ASP A 38 0.57 -18.87 14.43
C ASP A 38 1.52 -20.06 14.18
N LEU A 39 2.12 -20.14 12.99
CA LEU A 39 3.03 -21.22 12.63
C LEU A 39 4.48 -21.01 13.10
N THR A 40 4.95 -19.77 13.13
CA THR A 40 6.39 -19.45 13.28
C THR A 40 6.71 -18.58 14.50
N SER A 41 5.70 -18.15 15.25
CA SER A 41 5.75 -17.19 16.38
C SER A 41 5.71 -15.72 15.95
N ILE A 42 5.08 -14.90 16.81
CA ILE A 42 4.92 -13.44 16.67
C ILE A 42 6.25 -12.71 16.49
N GLU A 43 7.35 -13.24 17.02
CA GLU A 43 8.68 -12.62 16.95
C GLU A 43 9.15 -12.43 15.49
N LEU A 44 8.94 -13.44 14.64
CA LEU A 44 9.32 -13.37 13.23
C LEU A 44 8.46 -12.35 12.46
N VAL A 45 7.19 -12.24 12.79
CA VAL A 45 6.28 -11.27 12.16
C VAL A 45 6.68 -9.84 12.53
N TYR A 46 7.06 -9.60 13.79
CA TYR A 46 7.63 -8.31 14.19
C TYR A 46 8.93 -7.99 13.45
N GLN A 47 9.79 -8.98 13.27
CA GLN A 47 11.05 -8.81 12.55
C GLN A 47 10.79 -8.48 11.07
N ILE A 48 9.85 -9.14 10.40
CA ILE A 48 9.42 -8.84 9.03
C ILE A 48 8.82 -7.43 8.92
N CYS A 49 7.93 -7.05 9.84
CA CYS A 49 7.35 -5.70 9.91
C CYS A 49 8.41 -4.61 10.12
N ALA A 50 9.51 -4.92 10.84
CA ALA A 50 10.63 -4.00 11.02
C ALA A 50 11.46 -3.78 9.74
N PHE A 51 11.41 -4.70 8.77
CA PHE A 51 12.03 -4.53 7.45
C PHE A 51 11.11 -3.87 6.41
N LEU A 52 9.80 -3.79 6.68
CA LEU A 52 8.83 -3.14 5.79
C LEU A 52 9.16 -1.66 5.48
N PRO A 53 9.62 -0.82 6.43
CA PRO A 53 10.08 0.55 6.15
C PRO A 53 11.25 0.59 5.17
N LEU A 54 12.10 -0.44 5.18
CA LEU A 54 13.27 -0.55 4.31
C LEU A 54 12.83 -0.79 2.85
N ILE A 55 11.77 -1.59 2.65
CA ILE A 55 11.09 -1.72 1.34
C ILE A 55 10.44 -0.39 0.93
N GLY A 56 9.88 0.36 1.88
CA GLY A 56 9.37 1.71 1.66
C GLY A 56 10.46 2.67 1.14
N ILE A 57 11.67 2.59 1.69
CA ILE A 57 12.82 3.37 1.24
C ILE A 57 13.25 2.97 -0.18
N ILE A 58 13.25 1.68 -0.51
CA ILE A 58 13.55 1.22 -1.89
C ILE A 58 12.49 1.72 -2.87
N THR A 59 11.22 1.77 -2.45
CA THR A 59 10.12 2.32 -3.25
C THR A 59 10.25 3.83 -3.43
N ALA A 60 10.75 4.54 -2.40
CA ALA A 60 11.07 5.97 -2.49
C ALA A 60 12.31 6.26 -3.35
N LEU A 61 13.24 5.30 -3.45
CA LEU A 61 14.42 5.37 -4.31
C LEU A 61 14.14 4.90 -5.75
N LEU A 62 12.96 4.31 -6.00
CA LEU A 62 12.48 4.11 -7.35
C LEU A 62 12.37 5.52 -7.98
N PRO A 63 13.18 5.83 -9.00
CA PRO A 63 13.25 7.18 -9.55
C PRO A 63 11.83 7.59 -9.90
N ASN A 64 11.39 8.65 -9.23
CA ASN A 64 10.09 9.24 -9.44
C ASN A 64 10.02 9.58 -10.92
N MET A 65 9.34 8.75 -11.71
CA MET A 65 8.88 9.16 -13.02
C MET A 65 7.75 10.14 -12.74
N GLU A 66 8.13 11.35 -12.35
CA GLU A 66 7.42 12.56 -12.72
C GLU A 66 7.32 12.53 -14.25
N HIS A 67 6.31 11.83 -14.75
CA HIS A 67 5.75 12.21 -16.02
C HIS A 67 5.02 13.52 -15.77
N ASN A 68 5.78 14.58 -16.01
CA ASN A 68 5.34 15.89 -16.44
C ASN A 68 3.90 15.90 -16.99
N GLN A 69 3.00 16.50 -16.21
CA GLN A 69 1.73 17.11 -16.62
C GLN A 69 1.40 18.10 -15.50
N GLN A 70 1.51 19.42 -15.61
CA GLN A 70 1.14 20.33 -16.71
C GLN A 70 -0.21 19.98 -17.34
#